data_AF-A0A841ARS4-F1
#
_entry.id   AF-A0A841ARS4-F1
#
_cell.length_a   1.000
_cell.length_b   1.000
_cell.length_c   1.000
_cell.angle_alpha   90.00
_cell.angle_beta   90.00
_cell.angle_gamma   90.00
#
_symmetry.space_group_name_H-M   'P 1'
#
loop_
_entity.id
_entity.type
_entity.pdbx_description
1 polymer ?
#
loop_
_entity_poly.entity_id
_entity_poly.type
_entity_poly.pdbx_seq_one_letter_code
_entity_poly.pdbx_strand_id
1 'polypeptide(L)'
;MAKPSRKDRTRPAELLILSAVMAIFTGLIVLMSTRDIVLSLIFVGIVFILVLVVLAMLVLAVRPDGDELHDLDEQDHPGGH
;
A
#
# COMPACT_ATOMS: atom_id res chain seq x y z
N MET A 1 0.40 27.07 5.39
CA MET A 1 0.86 25.67 5.55
C MET A 1 -0.36 24.82 5.87
N ALA A 2 -1.04 24.31 4.84
CA ALA A 2 -2.18 23.42 5.04
C ALA A 2 -1.69 22.14 5.73
N LYS A 3 -2.24 21.88 6.91
CA LYS A 3 -1.88 20.72 7.74
C LYS A 3 -2.37 19.47 7.02
N PRO A 4 -1.53 18.43 6.81
CA PRO A 4 -1.96 17.23 6.10
C PRO A 4 -3.19 16.64 6.81
N SER A 5 -4.25 16.40 6.02
CA SER A 5 -5.50 15.85 6.51
C SER A 5 -5.22 14.48 7.11
N ARG A 6 -5.81 14.18 8.27
CA ARG A 6 -5.53 12.94 9.03
C ARG A 6 -5.70 11.66 8.20
N LYS A 7 -6.48 11.72 7.12
CA LYS A 7 -6.77 10.63 6.19
C LYS A 7 -5.58 10.22 5.33
N ASP A 8 -4.67 11.13 4.99
CA ASP A 8 -3.48 10.78 4.18
C ASP A 8 -2.44 10.04 5.01
N ARG A 9 -2.47 10.21 6.34
CA ARG A 9 -1.60 9.50 7.26
C ARG A 9 -2.07 8.08 7.58
N THR A 10 -3.34 7.74 7.31
CA THR A 10 -3.88 6.39 7.58
C THR A 10 -3.79 5.47 6.37
N ARG A 11 -3.78 6.00 5.13
CA ARG A 11 -3.59 5.21 3.89
C ARG A 11 -2.37 4.26 3.96
N PRO A 12 -1.18 4.67 4.45
CA PRO A 12 -0.04 3.76 4.56
C PRO A 12 -0.26 2.64 5.59
N ALA A 13 -0.97 2.93 6.67
CA ALA A 13 -1.26 1.94 7.71
C ALA A 13 -2.26 0.88 7.22
N GLU A 14 -3.25 1.27 6.41
CA GLU A 14 -4.21 0.34 5.81
C GLU A 14 -3.52 -0.69 4.90
N LEU A 15 -2.57 -0.25 4.06
CA LEU A 15 -1.81 -1.15 3.17
C LEU A 15 -0.95 -2.14 3.96
N LEU A 16 -0.32 -1.70 5.05
CA LEU A 16 0.45 -2.57 5.95
C LEU A 16 -0.45 -3.61 6.65
N ILE A 17 -1.65 -3.21 7.07
CA ILE A 17 -2.60 -4.12 7.72
C ILE A 17 -3.10 -5.16 6.71
N LEU A 18 -3.47 -4.73 5.51
CA LEU A 18 -3.95 -5.63 4.46
C LEU A 18 -2.87 -6.66 4.08
N SER A 19 -1.62 -6.23 3.89
CA SER A 19 -0.53 -7.17 3.58
C SER A 19 -0.26 -8.14 4.74
N ALA A 20 -0.34 -7.68 5.99
CA ALA A 20 -0.18 -8.55 7.16
C ALA A 20 -1.27 -9.62 7.24
N VAL A 21 -2.53 -9.24 7.01
CA VAL A 21 -3.67 -10.19 7.00
C VAL A 21 -3.49 -11.23 5.90
N MET A 22 -3.11 -10.82 4.69
CA MET A 22 -2.86 -11.73 3.56
C MET A 22 -1.70 -12.70 3.84
N ALA A 23 -0.63 -12.20 4.46
CA ALA A 23 0.53 -13.01 4.84
C ALA A 23 0.17 -14.04 5.92
N ILE A 24 -0.55 -13.63 6.97
CA ILE A 24 -1.02 -14.53 8.03
C ILE A 24 -1.94 -15.59 7.44
N PHE A 25 -2.90 -15.20 6.61
CA PHE A 25 -3.82 -16.15 5.97
C PHE A 25 -3.07 -17.21 5.15
N THR A 26 -2.10 -16.78 4.34
CA THR A 26 -1.26 -17.70 3.56
C THR A 26 -0.39 -18.57 4.45
N GLY A 27 0.20 -18.01 5.51
CA GLY A 27 0.93 -18.76 6.53
C GLY A 27 0.10 -19.84 7.19
N LEU A 28 -1.15 -19.54 7.56
CA LEU A 28 -2.06 -20.53 8.15
C LEU A 28 -2.36 -21.67 7.18
N ILE A 29 -2.54 -21.38 5.88
CA ILE A 29 -2.70 -22.41 4.85
C ILE A 29 -1.46 -23.31 4.79
N VAL A 30 -0.26 -22.70 4.73
CA VAL A 30 1.01 -23.45 4.70
C VAL A 30 1.14 -24.31 5.96
N LEU A 31 0.91 -23.74 7.15
CA LEU A 31 0.98 -24.46 8.42
C LEU A 31 0.01 -25.65 8.48
N MET A 32 -1.24 -25.47 8.03
CA MET A 32 -2.22 -26.56 8.01
C MET A 32 -1.88 -27.65 6.98
N SER A 33 -1.27 -27.25 5.86
CA SER A 33 -0.89 -28.16 4.78
C SER A 33 0.38 -28.97 5.09
N THR A 34 1.40 -28.34 5.67
CA THR A 34 2.71 -28.95 5.88
C THR A 34 2.95 -29.42 7.31
N ARG A 35 2.19 -28.87 8.28
CA ARG A 35 2.41 -29.04 9.73
C ARG A 35 3.81 -28.61 10.18
N ASP A 36 4.51 -27.81 9.38
CA ASP A 36 5.85 -27.29 9.68
C ASP A 36 5.80 -25.80 10.01
N ILE A 37 6.13 -25.46 11.27
CA ILE A 37 6.09 -24.08 11.79
C ILE A 37 7.18 -23.21 11.16
N VAL A 38 8.38 -23.76 10.95
CA VAL A 38 9.52 -23.00 10.41
C VAL A 38 9.23 -22.65 8.95
N LEU A 39 8.77 -23.63 8.18
CA LEU A 39 8.38 -23.41 6.78
C LEU A 39 7.25 -22.38 6.68
N SER A 40 6.23 -22.50 7.53
CA SER A 40 5.13 -21.52 7.58
C SER A 40 5.63 -20.10 7.86
N LEU A 41 6.51 -19.89 8.84
CA LEU A 41 7.02 -18.57 9.18
C LEU A 41 7.82 -17.93 8.04
N ILE A 42 8.62 -18.73 7.33
CA ILE A 42 9.36 -18.27 6.14
C ILE A 42 8.37 -17.79 5.08
N PHE A 43 7.32 -18.56 4.80
CA PHE A 43 6.30 -18.19 3.82
C PHE A 43 5.49 -16.96 4.22
N VAL A 44 5.17 -16.79 5.50
CA VAL A 44 4.54 -15.55 6.01
C VAL A 44 5.43 -14.35 5.68
N GLY A 45 6.73 -14.43 5.97
CA GLY A 45 7.68 -13.35 5.69
C GLY A 45 7.78 -13.03 4.19
N ILE A 46 7.90 -14.05 3.35
CA ILE A 46 7.99 -13.89 1.89
C ILE A 46 6.72 -13.26 1.33
N VAL A 47 5.55 -13.81 1.67
CA VAL A 47 4.26 -13.33 1.15
C VAL A 47 3.97 -11.91 1.63
N PHE A 48 4.30 -11.57 2.87
CA PHE A 48 4.15 -10.21 3.39
C PHE A 48 4.90 -9.19 2.54
N ILE A 49 6.18 -9.46 2.25
CA ILE A 49 7.02 -8.58 1.43
C ILE A 49 6.48 -8.50 -0.01
N LEU A 50 6.13 -9.64 -0.61
CA LEU A 50 5.60 -9.67 -1.97
C LEU A 50 4.31 -8.85 -2.10
N VAL A 51 3.38 -9.01 -1.17
CA VAL A 51 2.12 -8.24 -1.17
C VAL A 51 2.40 -6.76 -0.96
N LEU A 52 3.32 -6.38 -0.06
CA LEU A 52 3.72 -4.99 0.12
C LEU A 52 4.29 -4.37 -1.16
N VAL A 53 5.20 -5.08 -1.83
CA VAL A 53 5.80 -4.60 -3.09
C VAL A 53 4.72 -4.45 -4.16
N VAL A 54 3.83 -5.42 -4.31
CA VAL A 54 2.73 -5.35 -5.29
C VAL A 54 1.80 -4.18 -4.97
N LEU A 55 1.35 -4.02 -3.72
CA LEU A 55 0.49 -2.91 -3.32
C LEU A 55 1.19 -1.56 -3.52
N ALA A 56 2.48 -1.45 -3.17
CA ALA A 56 3.26 -0.24 -3.40
C ALA A 56 3.37 0.09 -4.90
N MET A 57 3.63 -0.93 -5.73
CA MET A 57 3.67 -0.75 -7.19
C MET A 57 2.30 -0.36 -7.75
N LEU A 58 1.20 -0.91 -7.22
CA LEU A 58 -0.15 -0.50 -7.60
C LEU A 58 -0.41 0.95 -7.23
N VAL A 59 0.00 1.39 -6.04
CA VAL A 59 -0.12 2.80 -5.61
C VAL A 59 0.71 3.71 -6.51
N LEU A 60 1.94 3.34 -6.88
CA LEU A 60 2.76 4.11 -7.81
C LEU A 60 2.20 4.13 -9.24
N ALA A 61 1.51 3.06 -9.65
CA ALA A 61 0.88 2.96 -10.96
C ALA A 61 -0.39 3.83 -11.08
N VAL A 62 -1.09 4.05 -9.97
CA VAL A 62 -2.21 4.99 -9.90
C VAL A 62 -1.63 6.41 -9.88
N ARG A 63 -1.75 7.13 -11.01
CA ARG A 63 -1.36 8.55 -11.16
C ARG A 63 -2.04 9.43 -10.09
N PRO A 64 -1.43 10.58 -9.72
CA PRO A 64 -1.87 11.42 -8.61
C PRO A 64 -3.37 11.73 -8.63
N ASP A 65 -3.98 11.70 -7.43
CA ASP A 65 -5.39 11.97 -7.14
C ASP A 65 -5.80 13.30 -7.83
N GLY A 66 -6.95 13.31 -8.51
CA GLY A 66 -7.38 14.38 -9.41
C GLY A 66 -7.44 15.81 -8.83
N ASP A 67 -7.29 15.98 -7.51
CA ASP A 67 -7.11 17.29 -6.88
C ASP A 67 -5.73 17.90 -7.18
N GLU A 68 -4.66 17.10 -7.21
CA GLU A 68 -3.32 17.60 -7.56
C GLU A 68 -3.24 18.01 -9.04
N LEU A 69 -3.99 17.37 -9.92
CA LEU A 69 -4.06 17.76 -11.34
C LEU A 69 -4.86 19.04 -11.55
N HIS A 70 -5.90 19.31 -10.75
CA HIS A 70 -6.69 20.54 -10.84
C HIS A 70 -5.90 21.75 -10.35
N ASP A 71 -5.18 21.62 -9.23
CA ASP A 71 -4.30 22.66 -8.69
C ASP A 71 -3.12 22.96 -9.63
N LEU A 72 -2.61 21.95 -10.35
CA LEU A 72 -1.55 22.12 -11.35
C LEU A 72 -2.06 22.81 -12.62
N ASP A 73 -3.27 22.51 -13.09
CA ASP A 73 -3.90 23.16 -14.25
C ASP A 73 -4.21 24.65 -13.98
N GLU A 74 -4.60 24.99 -12.73
CA GLU A 74 -4.75 26.39 -12.31
C GLU A 74 -3.40 27.13 -12.22
N GLN A 75 -2.30 26.44 -11.87
CA GLN A 75 -0.96 27.04 -11.77
C GLN A 75 -0.21 27.14 -13.10
N ASP A 76 -0.53 26.29 -14.08
CA ASP A 76 0.13 26.26 -15.41
C ASP A 76 -0.42 27.32 -16.38
N HIS A 77 -1.33 28.20 -15.92
CA HIS A 77 -1.72 29.41 -16.65
C HIS A 77 -0.66 30.52 -16.42
N PRO A 78 0.17 30.86 -17.43
CA PRO A 78 1.16 31.91 -17.28
C PRO A 78 0.48 33.26 -17.54
N GLY A 79 0.04 33.93 -16.47
CA GLY A 79 -0.23 35.37 -16.41
C GLY A 79 -1.22 35.97 -17.42
N GLY A 80 -2.36 36.46 -16.92
CA GLY A 80 -3.24 37.34 -17.68
C GLY A 80 -3.91 38.38 -16.78
N HIS A 81 -3.26 39.55 -16.68
CA HIS A 81 -3.72 40.88 -16.20
C HIS A 81 -4.54 41.00 -14.91
#